data_AF-A0A8T6NKB6-F1
#
_entry.id   AF-A0A8T6NKB6-F1
#
_cell.length_a   1.000
_cell.length_b   1.000
_cell.length_c   1.000
_cell.angle_alpha   90.00
_cell.angle_beta   90.00
_cell.angle_gamma   90.00
#
_symmetry.space_group_name_H-M   'P 1'
#
loop_
_entity.id
_entity.type
_entity.pdbx_description
1 polymer ?
#
loop_
_entity_poly.entity_id
_entity_poly.type
_entity_poly.pdbx_seq_one_letter_code
_entity_poly.pdbx_strand_id
1 'polypeptide(L)' 'DLLERMSQRIINEVPGINRVAYDITSKPPGTIEWE' A
#
# COMPACT_ATOMS: atom_id res chain seq x y z
N ASP A 1 -5.40 -11.19 6.20
CA ASP A 1 -4.75 -12.19 5.34
C ASP A 1 -4.14 -11.59 4.07
N LEU A 2 -4.90 -11.20 3.03
CA LEU A 2 -4.31 -10.72 1.76
C LEU A 2 -3.37 -9.51 1.93
N LEU A 3 -3.85 -8.42 2.54
CA LEU A 3 -3.06 -7.20 2.73
C LEU A 3 -1.83 -7.43 3.61
N GLU A 4 -1.98 -8.26 4.64
CA GLU A 4 -0.89 -8.65 5.53
C GLU A 4 0.20 -9.44 4.79
N ARG A 5 -0.21 -10.44 4.00
CA ARG A 5 0.72 -11.23 3.17
C ARG A 5 1.46 -10.35 2.16
N MET A 6 0.76 -9.42 1.50
CA MET A 6 1.37 -8.46 0.58
C MET A 6 2.36 -7.54 1.30
N SER A 7 1.97 -6.97 2.45
CA SER A 7 2.84 -6.09 3.24
C SER A 7 4.10 -6.81 3.70
N GLN A 8 4.01 -8.04 4.20
CA GLN A 8 5.16 -8.82 4.63
C GLN A 8 6.12 -9.09 3.47
N ARG A 9 5.60 -9.45 2.30
CA ARG A 9 6.43 -9.68 1.11
C ARG A 9 7.16 -8.43 0.67
N ILE A 10 6.48 -7.29 0.55
CA ILE A 10 7.11 -6.04 0.10
C ILE A 10 8.24 -5.61 1.04
N ILE A 11 7.99 -5.61 2.36
CA ILE A 11 9.00 -5.21 3.35
C ILE A 11 10.23 -6.13 3.32
N ASN A 12 10.03 -7.43 3.12
CA ASN A 12 11.13 -8.40 3.15
C ASN A 12 11.87 -8.52 1.81
N GLU A 13 11.19 -8.32 0.68
CA GLU A 13 11.73 -8.53 -0.67
C GLU A 13 12.29 -7.25 -1.31
N VAL A 14 11.90 -6.05 -0.85
CA VAL A 14 12.30 -4.76 -1.47
C VAL A 14 13.24 -3.97 -0.54
N PRO A 15 14.56 -3.94 -0.83
CA PRO A 15 15.51 -3.19 -0.01
C PRO A 15 15.17 -1.70 0.06
N GLY A 16 15.25 -1.13 1.26
CA GLY A 16 14.99 0.29 1.50
C GLY A 16 13.52 0.64 1.77
N ILE A 17 12.58 -0.31 1.62
CA ILE A 17 11.18 -0.11 1.98
C ILE A 17 10.90 -0.77 3.34
N ASN A 18 10.40 0.00 4.30
CA ASN A 18 10.07 -0.50 5.66
C ASN A 18 8.60 -0.27 6.05
N ARG A 19 7.80 0.31 5.15
CA ARG A 19 6.38 0.61 5.39
C ARG A 19 5.59 0.56 4.09
N VAL A 20 4.40 -0.01 4.19
CA VAL A 20 3.41 -0.10 3.11
C VAL A 20 2.10 0.49 3.63
N ALA A 21 1.42 1.27 2.80
CA ALA A 21 0.09 1.80 3.08
C ALA A 21 -0.89 1.31 2.00
N TYR A 22 -2.15 1.13 2.40
CA TYR A 22 -3.26 0.93 1.48
C TYR A 22 -4.15 2.16 1.53
N ASP A 23 -4.38 2.77 0.37
CA ASP A 23 -5.25 3.94 0.28
C ASP A 23 -6.70 3.51 0.47
N ILE A 24 -7.36 4.10 1.47
CA ILE A 24 -8.76 3.86 1.83
C ILE A 24 -9.66 5.04 1.45
N THR A 25 -9.14 5.99 0.67
CA THR A 25 -9.85 7.20 0.27
C THR A 25 -10.82 6.88 -0.87
N SER A 26 -12.10 7.08 -0.63
CA SER A 26 -13.11 6.96 -1.68
C SER A 26 -12.99 8.08 -2.70
N LYS A 27 -13.41 7.77 -3.93
CA LYS A 27 -13.81 8.76 -4.93
C LYS A 27 -15.32 8.97 -4.83
N PRO A 28 -15.84 10.15 -4.43
CA PRO A 28 -15.16 11.33 -3.87
C PRO A 28 -14.86 11.19 -2.37
N PRO A 29 -13.95 11.98 -1.77
CA PRO A 29 -13.31 13.21 -2.29
C PRO A 29 -11.97 13.03 -3.02
N GLY A 30 -11.40 11.82 -3.05
CA GLY A 30 -10.11 11.53 -3.68
C GLY A 30 -10.19 11.27 -5.19
N THR A 31 -9.03 11.26 -5.83
CA THR A 31 -8.82 10.76 -7.21
C THR A 31 -8.28 9.33 -7.19
N ILE A 32 -8.33 8.63 -8.33
CA ILE A 32 -7.79 7.26 -8.44
C ILE A 32 -6.27 7.29 -8.40
N GLU A 33 -5.67 8.15 -9.23
CA GLU A 33 -4.22 8.38 -9.23
C GLU A 33 -3.84 9.38 -8.12
N TRP A 34 -2.59 9.29 -7.68
CA TRP A 34 -2.02 10.14 -6.63
C TRP A 34 -1.53 11.52 -7.15
N GLU A 35 -1.33 11.67 -8.47
CA GLU A 35 -0.93 12.92 -9.15
C GLU A 35 -1.69 13.10 -10.47
#